data_AF-A0A077FGZ7-F1
#
_entry.id   AF-A0A077FGZ7-F1
#
_cell.length_a   1.000
_cell.length_b   1.000
_cell.length_c   1.000
_cell.angle_alpha   90.00
_cell.angle_beta   90.00
_cell.angle_gamma   90.00
#
_symmetry.space_group_name_H-M   'P 1'
#
loop_
_entity.id
_entity.type
_entity.pdbx_description
1 polymer ?
#
loop_
_entity_poly.entity_id
_entity_poly.type
_entity_poly.pdbx_seq_one_letter_code
_entity_poly.pdbx_strand_id
1 'polypeptide(L)'
;MNKDNFSYQGIVGEALSNNQFTDPISHYHENYFKYGELKFISGNNIGLSREIKEYKAGEIITVLPFPYDIKTGDHYKITAGCDKTFQTCCKLYNNAINFRGEPHLPGTGQILKTAGTTEF
;
A
#
# COMPACT_ATOMS: atom_id res chain seq x y z
N MET A 1 -3.45 -0.49 -15.07
CA MET A 1 -2.37 0.09 -14.23
C MET A 1 -1.11 -0.73 -14.45
N ASN A 2 -0.03 -0.10 -14.93
CA ASN A 2 1.27 -0.76 -15.02
C ASN A 2 1.92 -0.71 -13.62
N LYS A 3 2.06 -1.88 -12.97
CA LYS A 3 2.60 -1.97 -11.61
C LYS A 3 4.09 -1.61 -11.54
N ASP A 4 4.82 -1.75 -12.65
CA ASP A 4 6.26 -1.51 -12.64
C ASP A 4 6.63 -0.04 -12.45
N ASN A 5 5.79 0.89 -12.93
CA ASN A 5 6.00 2.34 -12.74
C ASN A 5 5.86 2.79 -11.28
N PHE A 6 5.20 2.00 -10.43
CA PHE A 6 4.97 2.29 -9.01
C PHE A 6 5.71 1.28 -8.12
N SER A 7 6.75 0.67 -8.67
CA SER A 7 7.60 -0.26 -7.96
C SER A 7 8.98 0.34 -7.73
N TYR A 8 9.54 0.08 -6.57
CA TYR A 8 10.88 0.47 -6.18
C TYR A 8 11.65 -0.78 -5.73
N GLN A 9 12.96 -0.81 -5.98
CA GLN A 9 13.85 -1.84 -5.45
C GLN A 9 14.78 -1.21 -4.43
N GLY A 10 14.78 -1.78 -3.22
CA GLY A 10 15.54 -1.28 -2.08
C GLY A 10 16.40 -2.36 -1.47
N ILE A 11 17.12 -1.96 -0.42
CA ILE A 11 17.94 -2.84 0.41
C ILE A 11 17.51 -2.69 1.86
N VAL A 12 17.41 -3.79 2.59
CA VAL A 12 17.10 -3.74 4.01
C VAL A 12 18.25 -3.05 4.75
N GLY A 13 17.95 -1.93 5.41
CA GLY A 13 18.90 -1.18 6.23
C GLY A 13 19.11 -1.85 7.58
N GLU A 14 18.11 -1.80 8.46
CA GLU A 14 18.14 -2.50 9.74
C GLU A 14 16.92 -3.40 9.88
N ALA A 15 17.15 -4.69 10.11
CA ALA A 15 16.08 -5.64 10.38
C ALA A 15 15.74 -5.65 11.88
N LEU A 16 14.53 -5.23 12.22
CA LEU A 16 14.03 -5.20 13.61
C LEU A 16 13.36 -6.53 13.98
N SER A 17 12.55 -7.07 13.07
CA SER A 17 11.88 -8.36 13.22
C SER A 17 11.52 -8.94 11.85
N ASN A 18 10.97 -10.17 11.83
CA ASN A 18 10.58 -10.84 10.58
C ASN A 18 9.38 -10.19 9.89
N ASN A 19 8.86 -9.09 10.41
CA ASN A 19 7.75 -8.33 9.85
C ASN A 19 8.05 -6.82 9.73
N GLN A 20 9.24 -6.38 10.13
CA GLN A 20 9.55 -4.96 10.30
C GLN A 20 11.04 -4.71 10.07
N PHE A 21 11.33 -3.77 9.19
CA PHE A 21 12.69 -3.33 8.90
C PHE A 21 12.70 -1.89 8.38
N THR A 22 13.85 -1.24 8.47
CA THR A 22 14.07 0.09 7.93
C THR A 22 14.74 0.02 6.56
N ASP A 23 14.40 0.96 5.70
CA ASP A 23 15.08 1.23 4.44
C ASP A 23 15.54 2.70 4.41
N PRO A 24 16.72 3.01 3.85
CA PRO A 24 17.23 4.38 3.70
C PRO A 24 16.39 5.29 2.78
N ILE A 25 15.28 4.83 2.22
CA ILE A 25 14.41 5.58 1.32
C ILE A 25 13.63 6.68 2.07
N SER A 26 13.89 7.93 1.70
CA SER A 26 13.31 9.11 2.38
C SER A 26 12.35 9.91 1.51
N HIS A 27 12.22 9.60 0.22
CA HIS A 27 11.48 10.43 -0.74
C HIS A 27 9.98 10.13 -0.86
N TYR A 28 9.48 9.06 -0.22
CA TYR A 28 8.04 8.75 -0.22
C TYR A 28 7.35 9.24 1.06
N HIS A 29 6.14 9.74 0.91
CA HIS A 29 5.29 10.14 2.02
C HIS A 29 4.82 8.93 2.86
N GLU A 30 4.40 9.19 4.09
CA GLU A 30 3.81 8.17 4.97
C GLU A 30 2.65 7.44 4.28
N ASN A 31 2.57 6.13 4.50
CA ASN A 31 1.55 5.24 3.95
C ASN A 31 1.46 5.17 2.41
N TYR A 32 2.44 5.69 1.67
CA TYR A 32 2.46 5.58 0.20
C TYR A 32 2.44 4.10 -0.28
N PHE A 33 3.11 3.23 0.46
CA PHE A 33 3.17 1.78 0.16
C PHE A 33 2.09 0.95 0.87
N LYS A 34 1.19 1.57 1.63
CA LYS A 34 0.16 0.85 2.38
C LYS A 34 -0.77 0.07 1.44
N TYR A 35 -1.11 -1.17 1.81
CA TYR A 35 -1.85 -2.13 0.96
C TYR A 35 -1.10 -2.53 -0.31
N GLY A 36 0.21 -2.24 -0.37
CA GLY A 36 1.10 -2.63 -1.44
C GLY A 36 1.65 -4.03 -1.25
N GLU A 37 2.53 -4.43 -2.16
CA GLU A 37 3.21 -5.72 -2.11
C GLU A 37 4.71 -5.51 -1.93
N LEU A 38 5.27 -6.22 -0.96
CA LEU A 38 6.71 -6.34 -0.75
C LEU A 38 7.15 -7.74 -1.13
N LYS A 39 8.16 -7.86 -2.00
CA LYS A 39 8.71 -9.12 -2.47
C LYS A 39 10.22 -9.13 -2.32
N PHE A 40 10.78 -10.13 -1.64
CA PHE A 40 12.24 -10.28 -1.55
C PHE A 40 12.82 -10.81 -2.86
N ILE A 41 13.94 -10.22 -3.28
CA ILE A 41 14.70 -10.60 -4.48
C ILE A 41 15.99 -11.35 -4.10
N SER A 42 16.48 -11.20 -2.87
CA SER A 42 17.62 -11.93 -2.34
C SER A 42 17.36 -12.44 -0.92
N GLY A 43 18.37 -13.09 -0.34
CA GLY A 43 18.33 -13.60 1.03
C GLY A 43 17.51 -14.89 1.16
N ASN A 44 17.25 -15.27 2.41
CA ASN A 44 16.50 -16.49 2.73
C ASN A 44 15.01 -16.40 2.35
N ASN A 45 14.48 -15.18 2.21
CA ASN A 45 13.10 -14.94 1.83
C ASN A 45 12.89 -14.74 0.32
N ILE A 46 13.91 -15.02 -0.52
CA ILE A 46 13.84 -14.80 -1.97
C ILE A 46 12.57 -15.38 -2.60
N GLY A 47 11.89 -14.56 -3.39
CA GLY A 47 10.65 -14.93 -4.09
C GLY A 47 9.37 -14.83 -3.26
N LEU A 48 9.46 -14.71 -1.93
CA LEU A 48 8.30 -14.54 -1.07
C LEU A 48 7.78 -13.11 -1.10
N SER A 49 6.45 -12.97 -1.08
CA SER A 49 5.79 -11.68 -0.95
C SER A 49 4.83 -11.57 0.23
N ARG A 50 4.68 -10.34 0.72
CA ARG A 50 3.80 -9.95 1.82
C ARG A 50 3.14 -8.60 1.54
N GLU A 51 1.95 -8.43 2.11
CA GLU A 51 1.25 -7.14 2.08
C GLU A 51 1.86 -6.18 3.10
N ILE A 52 1.90 -4.90 2.74
CA ILE A 52 2.45 -3.84 3.58
C ILE A 52 1.33 -3.22 4.41
N LYS A 53 1.48 -3.28 5.73
CA LYS A 53 0.53 -2.73 6.70
C LYS A 53 0.71 -1.22 6.85
N GLU A 54 1.96 -0.78 6.94
CA GLU A 54 2.31 0.62 7.21
C GLU A 54 3.71 0.93 6.66
N TYR A 55 3.86 2.19 6.23
CA TYR A 55 5.15 2.76 5.84
C TYR A 55 5.30 4.12 6.51
N LYS A 56 6.36 4.29 7.31
CA LYS A 56 6.57 5.51 8.09
C LYS A 56 8.05 5.85 8.18
N ALA A 57 8.44 7.01 7.65
CA ALA A 57 9.81 7.53 7.76
C ALA A 57 10.92 6.50 7.42
N GLY A 58 10.73 5.70 6.35
CA GLY A 58 11.67 4.65 5.94
C GLY A 58 11.46 3.30 6.62
N GLU A 59 10.62 3.22 7.65
CA GLU A 59 10.22 1.96 8.27
C GLU A 59 9.09 1.30 7.50
N ILE A 60 9.27 0.01 7.19
CA ILE A 60 8.29 -0.83 6.49
C ILE A 60 7.81 -1.91 7.45
N ILE A 61 6.49 -1.99 7.63
CA ILE A 61 5.84 -3.01 8.45
C ILE A 61 4.91 -3.83 7.54
N THR A 62 5.13 -5.14 7.46
CA THR A 62 4.23 -6.04 6.73
C THR A 62 3.05 -6.51 7.60
N VAL A 63 2.00 -7.05 6.98
CA VAL A 63 0.81 -7.54 7.70
C VAL A 63 1.12 -8.87 8.39
N LEU A 64 1.82 -9.76 7.70
CA LEU A 64 2.22 -11.06 8.19
C LEU A 64 3.74 -11.16 8.19
N PRO A 65 4.33 -11.81 9.20
CA PRO A 65 5.76 -12.06 9.21
C PRO A 65 6.20 -12.94 8.05
N PHE A 66 7.45 -12.77 7.65
CA PHE A 66 8.17 -13.68 6.78
C PHE A 66 8.59 -14.94 7.56
N PRO A 67 8.67 -16.10 6.88
CA PRO A 67 9.02 -17.36 7.53
C PRO A 67 10.50 -17.45 7.95
N TYR A 68 11.39 -16.74 7.27
CA TYR A 68 12.81 -16.67 7.62
C TYR A 68 13.17 -15.27 8.12
N ASP A 69 14.24 -15.20 8.91
CA ASP A 69 14.75 -13.94 9.43
C ASP A 69 15.16 -13.01 8.29
N ILE A 70 14.69 -11.77 8.36
CA ILE A 70 15.09 -10.69 7.46
C ILE A 70 16.48 -10.22 7.89
N LYS A 71 17.40 -10.05 6.94
CA LYS A 71 18.76 -9.58 7.24
C LYS A 71 19.03 -8.24 6.57
N THR A 72 19.82 -7.40 7.24
CA THR A 72 20.42 -6.21 6.64
C THR A 72 21.19 -6.58 5.37
N GLY A 73 20.96 -5.83 4.31
CA GLY A 73 21.54 -6.05 2.98
C GLY A 73 20.68 -6.89 2.05
N ASP A 74 19.56 -7.48 2.51
CA ASP A 74 18.64 -8.19 1.63
C ASP A 74 17.96 -7.22 0.65
N HIS A 75 17.91 -7.60 -0.63
CA HIS A 75 17.23 -6.84 -1.68
C HIS A 75 15.76 -7.20 -1.74
N TYR A 76 14.91 -6.19 -1.91
CA TYR A 76 13.48 -6.36 -2.06
C TYR A 76 12.90 -5.42 -3.12
N LYS A 77 11.76 -5.80 -3.69
CA LYS A 77 10.91 -4.98 -4.55
C LYS A 77 9.65 -4.63 -3.76
N ILE A 78 9.37 -3.33 -3.65
CA ILE A 78 8.16 -2.80 -3.02
C ILE A 78 7.30 -2.13 -4.09
N THR A 79 6.01 -2.40 -4.08
CA THR A 79 5.05 -1.83 -5.04
C THR A 79 4.01 -1.04 -4.27
N ALA A 80 3.71 0.19 -4.71
CA ALA A 80 2.70 1.03 -4.08
C ALA A 80 1.33 0.34 -4.07
N GLY A 81 0.62 0.50 -2.96
CA GLY A 81 -0.70 -0.09 -2.78
C GLY A 81 -1.82 0.81 -3.29
N CYS A 82 -2.92 0.20 -3.69
CA CYS A 82 -4.16 0.90 -3.98
C CYS A 82 -5.09 0.73 -2.77
N ASP A 83 -5.36 1.81 -2.06
CA ASP A 83 -6.31 1.88 -0.94
C ASP A 83 -7.77 1.67 -1.36
N LYS A 84 -8.00 1.38 -2.65
CA LYS A 84 -9.31 1.18 -3.28
C LYS A 84 -10.24 2.39 -3.18
N THR A 85 -9.71 3.58 -2.89
CA THR A 85 -10.50 4.80 -2.90
C THR A 85 -10.43 5.47 -4.28
N PHE A 86 -11.54 6.11 -4.67
CA PHE A 86 -11.61 6.80 -5.97
C PHE A 86 -10.59 7.95 -6.05
N GLN A 87 -10.41 8.69 -4.96
CA GLN A 87 -9.50 9.83 -4.91
C GLN A 87 -8.06 9.41 -5.20
N THR A 88 -7.58 8.34 -4.56
CA THR A 88 -6.23 7.83 -4.75
C THR A 88 -6.06 7.21 -6.14
N CYS A 89 -7.09 6.52 -6.65
CA CYS A 89 -7.09 5.98 -8.01
C CYS A 89 -6.98 7.08 -9.09
N CYS A 90 -7.64 8.22 -8.88
CA CYS A 90 -7.54 9.39 -9.74
C CYS A 90 -6.18 10.09 -9.58
N LYS A 91 -5.79 10.43 -8.35
CA LYS A 91 -4.64 11.31 -8.08
C LYS A 91 -3.29 10.61 -8.25
N LEU A 92 -3.13 9.39 -7.75
CA LEU A 92 -1.83 8.68 -7.79
C LEU A 92 -1.67 7.87 -9.07
N TYR A 93 -2.75 7.25 -9.56
CA TYR A 93 -2.67 6.26 -10.64
C TYR A 93 -3.26 6.72 -11.96
N ASN A 94 -3.92 7.90 -11.99
CA ASN A 94 -4.64 8.42 -13.16
C ASN A 94 -5.53 7.35 -13.84
N ASN A 95 -6.15 6.48 -13.04
CA ASN A 95 -6.84 5.28 -13.50
C ASN A 95 -8.33 5.29 -13.14
N ALA A 96 -8.92 6.49 -13.12
CA ALA A 96 -10.33 6.73 -12.80
C ALA A 96 -11.27 5.88 -13.67
N ILE A 97 -10.95 5.73 -14.96
CA ILE A 97 -11.80 5.04 -15.94
C ILE A 97 -11.95 3.54 -15.66
N ASN A 98 -10.97 2.94 -14.96
CA ASN A 98 -11.00 1.54 -14.55
C ASN A 98 -11.33 1.38 -13.07
N PHE A 99 -11.84 2.44 -12.41
CA PHE A 99 -12.35 2.34 -11.05
C PHE A 99 -13.65 1.56 -11.06
N ARG A 100 -13.67 0.40 -10.42
CA ARG A 100 -14.81 -0.53 -10.39
C ARG A 100 -15.60 -0.46 -9.08
N GLY A 101 -15.60 0.72 -8.45
CA GLY A 101 -16.42 1.02 -7.28
C GLY A 101 -17.55 1.99 -7.65
N GLU A 102 -18.37 2.31 -6.65
CA GLU A 102 -19.54 3.19 -6.82
C GLU A 102 -19.33 4.48 -6.00
N PRO A 103 -18.46 5.41 -6.45
CA PRO A 103 -18.05 6.55 -5.63
C PRO A 103 -19.16 7.57 -5.40
N HIS A 104 -20.23 7.51 -6.20
CA HIS A 104 -21.35 8.44 -6.17
C HIS A 104 -22.65 7.83 -5.64
N LEU A 105 -22.64 6.56 -5.19
CA LEU A 105 -23.86 5.94 -4.69
C LEU A 105 -24.28 6.64 -3.38
N PRO A 106 -25.45 7.31 -3.36
CA PRO A 106 -25.94 7.93 -2.15
C PRO A 106 -26.32 6.85 -1.13
N GLY A 107 -25.99 7.07 0.14
CA GLY A 107 -26.38 6.15 1.21
C GLY A 107 -27.90 6.06 1.37
N THR A 108 -28.40 4.98 1.99
CA THR A 108 -29.83 4.70 2.17
C THR A 108 -30.61 5.88 2.77
N GLY A 109 -29.98 6.63 3.68
CA GLY A 109 -30.59 7.83 4.27
C GLY A 109 -30.91 8.95 3.27
N GLN A 110 -30.12 9.09 2.20
CA GLN A 110 -30.40 10.04 1.11
C GLN A 110 -31.46 9.48 0.14
N ILE A 111 -31.48 8.16 -0.08
CA ILE A 111 -32.47 7.49 -0.94
C ILE A 111 -33.88 7.59 -0.34
N LEU A 112 -33.99 7.51 0.98
CA LEU A 112 -35.27 7.60 1.70
C LEU A 112 -35.72 9.04 1.97
N LYS A 113 -34.98 10.06 1.53
CA LYS A 113 -35.42 11.46 1.66
C LYS A 113 -36.63 11.70 0.78
N THR A 114 -37.75 12.00 1.42
CA THR A 114 -38.93 12.61 0.79
C THR A 114 -38.83 14.12 0.97
N ALA A 115 -39.50 14.91 0.12
CA ALA A 115 -39.48 16.37 0.16
C ALA A 115 -39.78 16.99 1.54
N GLY A 116 -40.46 16.27 2.45
CA GLY A 116 -40.78 16.71 3.80
C GLY A 116 -39.76 16.38 4.91
N THR A 117 -38.67 15.65 4.61
CA THR A 117 -37.67 15.22 5.62
C THR A 117 -36.31 15.91 5.47
N THR A 118 -36.23 16.93 4.62
CA THR A 118 -35.04 17.80 4.50
C THR A 118 -35.09 18.84 5.62
N GLU A 119 -34.47 18.53 6.77
CA GLU A 119 -34.19 19.57 7.77
C GLU A 119 -33.09 20.50 7.25
N PHE A 120 -33.30 21.81 7.41
CA PHE A 120 -32.43 22.91 6.98
C PHE A 120 -31.15 23.00 7.81
#